data_AF-A0A2S7KN74-F1
#
_entry.id   AF-A0A2S7KN74-F1
#
_cell.length_a   1.000
_cell.length_b   1.000
_cell.length_c   1.000
_cell.angle_alpha   90.00
_cell.angle_beta   90.00
_cell.angle_gamma   90.00
#
_symmetry.space_group_name_H-M   'P 1'
#
loop_
_entity.id
_entity.type
_entity.pdbx_description
1 polymer ?
#
loop_
_entity_poly.entity_id
_entity_poly.type
_entity_poly.pdbx_seq_one_letter_code
_entity_poly.pdbx_strand_id
1 'polypeptide(L)'
;MSKLYTHLTIVVVLLLFTLFHSHAQINTPRGSQMATVNQTVGTSTIEITYSRPSVNGREIWGSLVPYGLNNLGFGTSTAAPWRAGANENTIITFSDDVQVEGKPVEAGTYALFLNVQEGEKANLILNKKNTAWGSFFYEAKDDVVNVEITTKTIPHTEMLTFGFPEVTATSATAALMWEKRSFPFTIEVPVTDIVLRDIRNSMENQSGFNRQTWEQAAAYAANNGGDLNEALGWIDAAIAGQFFSQKTFANVQIKAGILNQMGRQQEALALVEENMDLGTILEIHQYGRQLIAIGMKDQAMEVFQFNADKNKDTWPVHYGMARGLSAKGDYKNALKHLEKALVNAPNEASKGRVAANIDKLKNGEDIN
;
A
#
# COMPACT_ATOMS: atom_id res chain seq x y z
N MET A 1 72.34 14.47 23.59
CA MET A 1 70.93 14.77 23.23
C MET A 1 70.10 13.53 22.85
N SER A 2 70.66 12.39 22.41
CA SER A 2 69.83 11.23 21.98
C SER A 2 69.17 10.41 23.10
N LYS A 3 69.76 10.31 24.30
CA LYS A 3 69.21 9.51 25.42
C LYS A 3 68.02 10.17 26.16
N LEU A 4 67.84 11.49 26.00
CA LEU A 4 66.76 12.22 26.69
C LEU A 4 65.41 12.05 25.97
N TYR A 5 65.44 11.89 24.64
CA TYR A 5 64.23 11.66 23.85
C TYR A 5 63.65 10.27 24.07
N THR A 6 64.49 9.23 24.20
CA THR A 6 64.02 7.85 24.36
C THR A 6 63.27 7.62 25.68
N HIS A 7 63.67 8.30 26.77
CA HIS A 7 62.95 8.22 28.04
C HIS A 7 61.66 9.04 28.06
N LEU A 8 61.61 10.15 27.31
CA LEU A 8 60.40 10.97 27.17
C LEU A 8 59.33 10.26 26.32
N THR A 9 59.73 9.48 25.30
CA THR A 9 58.78 8.71 24.49
C THR A 9 58.16 7.54 25.26
N ILE A 10 58.92 6.87 26.14
CA ILE A 10 58.40 5.74 26.92
C ILE A 10 57.42 6.19 28.01
N VAL A 11 57.62 7.38 28.60
CA VAL A 11 56.70 7.95 29.60
C VAL A 11 55.39 8.44 28.96
N VAL A 12 55.44 9.00 27.74
CA VAL A 12 54.23 9.42 27.01
C VAL A 12 53.42 8.24 26.48
N VAL A 13 54.08 7.13 26.10
CA VAL A 13 53.38 5.91 25.65
C VAL A 13 52.75 5.14 26.82
N LEU A 14 53.30 5.20 28.03
CA LEU A 14 52.68 4.57 29.21
C LEU A 14 51.50 5.36 29.80
N LEU A 15 51.44 6.68 29.59
CA LEU A 15 50.33 7.53 30.06
C LEU A 15 49.10 7.52 29.13
N LEU A 16 49.22 6.99 27.91
CA LEU A 16 48.12 6.88 26.94
C LEU A 16 47.28 5.60 27.09
N PHE A 17 47.60 4.72 28.06
CA PHE A 17 46.90 3.45 28.28
C PHE A 17 45.96 3.42 29.47
N THR A 18 45.82 4.51 30.22
CA THR A 18 44.85 4.61 31.30
C THR A 18 43.82 5.65 30.95
N LEU A 19 42.58 5.19 30.66
CA LEU A 19 41.28 5.88 30.72
C LEU A 19 40.37 5.50 29.52
N PHE A 20 40.12 4.21 29.36
CA PHE A 20 38.82 3.74 28.84
C PHE A 20 38.22 2.79 29.87
N HIS A 21 37.71 3.35 30.97
CA HIS A 21 36.65 2.66 31.71
C HIS A 21 35.35 2.88 30.93
N SER A 22 35.19 2.14 29.84
CA SER A 22 33.84 1.85 29.36
C SER A 22 33.19 1.01 30.44
N HIS A 23 32.34 1.62 31.26
CA HIS A 23 31.34 0.86 32.00
C HIS A 23 30.41 0.22 30.96
N ALA A 24 30.81 -0.92 30.42
CA ALA A 24 29.83 -1.85 29.89
C ALA A 24 28.98 -2.25 31.09
N GLN A 25 27.75 -1.73 31.16
CA GLN A 25 26.74 -2.36 32.00
C GLN A 25 26.72 -3.83 31.62
N ILE A 26 26.91 -4.70 32.61
CA ILE A 26 26.81 -6.15 32.40
C ILE A 26 25.46 -6.38 31.72
N ASN A 27 25.49 -6.92 30.50
CA ASN A 27 24.30 -7.25 29.74
C ASN A 27 23.62 -8.46 30.39
N THR A 28 22.81 -8.20 31.41
CA THR A 28 22.05 -9.22 32.13
C THR A 28 20.66 -9.39 31.49
N PRO A 29 20.04 -10.59 31.61
CA PRO A 29 18.68 -10.78 31.15
C PRO A 29 17.72 -9.75 31.75
N ARG A 30 17.05 -8.98 30.90
CA ARG A 30 16.09 -7.96 31.33
C ARG A 30 14.81 -8.62 31.84
N GLY A 31 14.23 -8.10 32.93
CA GLY A 31 12.94 -8.57 33.43
C GLY A 31 11.78 -8.34 32.45
N SER A 32 11.88 -7.32 31.60
CA SER A 32 11.00 -7.11 30.45
C SER A 32 11.83 -7.12 29.17
N GLN A 33 11.53 -8.09 28.31
CA GLN A 33 12.19 -8.26 27.02
C GLN A 33 11.65 -7.24 26.01
N MET A 34 12.46 -6.87 25.02
CA MET A 34 12.01 -6.03 23.91
C MET A 34 11.32 -6.88 22.83
N ALA A 35 10.38 -6.27 22.13
CA ALA A 35 9.73 -6.82 20.95
C ALA A 35 9.51 -5.70 19.92
N THR A 36 9.43 -6.11 18.66
CA THR A 36 9.12 -5.23 17.54
C THR A 36 8.04 -5.89 16.69
N VAL A 37 7.08 -5.10 16.25
CA VAL A 37 6.04 -5.50 15.28
C VAL A 37 6.01 -4.48 14.15
N ASN A 38 5.87 -4.95 12.92
CA ASN A 38 5.74 -4.09 11.74
C ASN A 38 4.49 -4.45 10.93
N GLN A 39 3.97 -3.46 10.20
CA GLN A 39 2.89 -3.60 9.24
C GLN A 39 3.18 -2.70 8.04
N THR A 40 2.99 -3.24 6.83
CA THR A 40 3.05 -2.44 5.59
C THR A 40 1.63 -2.14 5.11
N VAL A 41 1.34 -0.88 4.78
CA VAL A 41 0.08 -0.42 4.16
C VAL A 41 0.45 0.33 2.89
N GLY A 42 0.01 -0.17 1.73
CA GLY A 42 0.53 0.30 0.44
C GLY A 42 2.04 0.01 0.33
N THR A 43 2.84 1.06 0.20
CA THR A 43 4.31 1.00 0.21
C THR A 43 4.93 1.48 1.53
N SER A 44 4.12 1.94 2.48
CA SER A 44 4.58 2.53 3.74
C SER A 44 4.63 1.51 4.87
N THR A 45 5.67 1.56 5.67
CA THR A 45 5.86 0.70 6.85
C THR A 45 5.59 1.47 8.14
N ILE A 46 4.82 0.83 9.03
CA ILE A 46 4.58 1.23 10.41
C ILE A 46 5.29 0.22 11.30
N GLU A 47 6.18 0.66 12.17
CA GLU A 47 6.91 -0.19 13.11
C GLU A 47 6.67 0.27 14.56
N ILE A 48 6.42 -0.66 15.47
CA ILE A 48 6.33 -0.38 16.92
C ILE A 48 7.37 -1.23 17.63
N THR A 49 8.29 -0.58 18.35
CA THR A 49 9.29 -1.23 19.20
C THR A 49 9.02 -0.89 20.67
N TYR A 50 8.93 -1.92 21.51
CA TYR A 50 8.45 -1.80 22.88
C TYR A 50 9.06 -2.86 23.81
N SER A 51 9.08 -2.57 25.11
CA SER A 51 9.31 -3.59 26.13
C SER A 51 7.98 -4.14 26.64
N ARG A 52 7.89 -5.47 26.78
CA ARG A 52 6.65 -6.22 27.09
C ARG A 52 6.64 -6.78 28.52
N PRO A 53 6.21 -6.03 29.55
CA PRO A 53 6.07 -6.56 30.92
C PRO A 53 4.92 -7.56 31.03
N SER A 54 5.04 -8.52 31.94
CA SER A 54 3.95 -9.45 32.31
C SER A 54 3.04 -8.87 33.37
N VAL A 55 1.77 -9.29 33.47
CA VAL A 55 0.88 -8.88 34.58
C VAL A 55 1.43 -9.37 35.91
N ASN A 56 1.85 -10.64 35.98
CA ASN A 56 2.44 -11.29 37.16
C ASN A 56 1.57 -11.14 38.43
N GLY A 57 0.25 -11.25 38.29
CA GLY A 57 -0.70 -11.15 39.41
C GLY A 57 -0.81 -9.76 40.05
N ARG A 58 -0.23 -8.72 39.44
CA ARG A 58 -0.29 -7.33 39.94
C ARG A 58 -1.57 -6.65 39.46
N GLU A 59 -2.05 -5.71 40.26
CA GLU A 59 -3.07 -4.75 39.83
C GLU A 59 -2.44 -3.76 38.85
N ILE A 60 -2.93 -3.75 37.60
CA ILE A 60 -2.34 -2.97 36.52
C ILE A 60 -2.91 -1.56 36.50
N TRP A 61 -4.21 -1.42 36.31
CA TRP A 61 -4.86 -0.13 36.07
C TRP A 61 -5.19 0.58 37.38
N GLY A 62 -4.79 1.85 37.50
CA GLY A 62 -4.93 2.63 38.73
C GLY A 62 -3.84 2.37 39.78
N SER A 63 -2.97 1.37 39.57
CA SER A 63 -1.87 1.03 40.48
C SER A 63 -0.53 1.04 39.75
N LEU A 64 -0.16 -0.03 39.03
CA LEU A 64 1.10 -0.06 38.27
C LEU A 64 1.13 0.96 37.14
N VAL A 65 -0.01 1.16 36.48
CA VAL A 65 -0.28 2.22 35.52
C VAL A 65 -1.31 3.14 36.17
N PRO A 66 -0.86 4.23 36.82
CA PRO A 66 -1.78 5.17 37.44
C PRO A 66 -2.60 5.89 36.37
N TYR A 67 -3.79 6.33 36.74
CA TYR A 67 -4.62 7.14 35.86
C TYR A 67 -4.11 8.57 35.78
N GLY A 68 -4.33 9.23 34.65
CA GLY A 68 -3.92 10.61 34.42
C GLY A 68 -2.42 10.80 34.17
N LEU A 69 -2.01 12.06 34.15
CA LEU A 69 -0.60 12.45 34.13
C LEU A 69 -0.06 12.40 35.56
N ASN A 70 1.16 11.89 35.71
CA ASN A 70 1.74 11.63 37.03
C ASN A 70 3.13 12.25 37.16
N ASN A 71 3.43 12.77 38.35
CA ASN A 71 4.80 13.11 38.70
C ASN A 71 5.52 11.83 39.12
N LEU A 72 6.53 11.44 38.35
CA LEU A 72 7.26 10.19 38.59
C LEU A 72 8.39 10.34 39.62
N GLY A 73 8.55 11.52 40.22
CA GLY A 73 9.56 11.79 41.26
C GLY A 73 11.00 11.81 40.75
N PHE A 74 11.21 11.75 39.44
CA PHE A 74 12.52 11.75 38.79
C PHE A 74 12.42 12.36 37.39
N GLY A 75 13.52 12.95 36.91
CA GLY A 75 13.58 13.65 35.62
C GLY A 75 12.99 15.07 35.69
N THR A 76 12.78 15.67 34.52
CA THR A 76 12.29 17.05 34.40
C THR A 76 10.77 17.15 34.29
N SER A 77 10.08 16.05 34.02
CA SER A 77 8.62 16.04 33.86
C SER A 77 7.90 15.98 35.20
N THR A 78 6.97 16.90 35.43
CA THR A 78 6.10 16.92 36.60
C THR A 78 4.70 16.36 36.31
N ALA A 79 4.39 16.08 35.05
CA ALA A 79 3.12 15.56 34.58
C ALA A 79 3.36 14.65 33.37
N ALA A 80 3.71 13.39 33.63
CA ALA A 80 4.13 12.43 32.63
C ALA A 80 2.99 11.42 32.33
N PRO A 81 2.73 11.10 31.04
CA PRO A 81 1.86 10.00 30.67
C PRO A 81 2.57 8.65 30.87
N TRP A 82 1.83 7.55 30.74
CA TRP A 82 2.41 6.22 30.75
C TRP A 82 3.14 5.93 29.42
N ARG A 83 4.36 5.39 29.51
CA ARG A 83 5.22 4.96 28.38
C ARG A 83 4.70 3.79 27.55
N ALA A 84 3.49 3.31 27.80
CA ALA A 84 2.85 2.21 27.08
C ALA A 84 3.78 0.97 26.95
N GLY A 85 4.50 0.64 28.02
CA GLY A 85 5.61 -0.31 28.02
C GLY A 85 6.42 -0.29 29.32
N ALA A 86 7.64 -0.82 29.27
CA ALA A 86 8.61 -0.82 30.37
C ALA A 86 9.97 -0.29 29.93
N ASN A 87 10.83 0.09 30.88
CA ASN A 87 12.18 0.61 30.63
C ASN A 87 12.18 1.87 29.72
N GLU A 88 12.72 1.76 28.51
CA GLU A 88 12.74 2.80 27.47
C GLU A 88 11.34 3.18 26.98
N ASN A 89 11.25 4.27 26.20
CA ASN A 89 10.02 4.58 25.49
C ASN A 89 9.60 3.40 24.59
N THR A 90 8.31 3.10 24.58
CA THR A 90 7.72 2.50 23.38
C THR A 90 7.83 3.53 22.26
N ILE A 91 8.33 3.11 21.11
CA ILE A 91 8.49 3.98 19.94
C ILE A 91 7.66 3.44 18.79
N ILE A 92 7.13 4.36 17.99
CA ILE A 92 6.45 4.09 16.72
C ILE A 92 7.18 4.84 15.60
N THR A 93 7.42 4.17 14.49
CA THR A 93 8.11 4.70 13.32
C THR A 93 7.22 4.58 12.08
N PHE A 94 7.14 5.66 11.31
CA PHE A 94 6.45 5.72 10.02
C PHE A 94 7.47 6.01 8.92
N SER A 95 7.43 5.24 7.83
CA SER A 95 8.29 5.48 6.66
C SER A 95 7.86 6.68 5.81
N ASP A 96 6.57 7.04 5.89
CA ASP A 96 5.93 8.11 5.15
C ASP A 96 5.02 8.90 6.08
N ASP A 97 4.55 10.06 5.62
CA ASP A 97 3.54 10.84 6.31
C ASP A 97 2.23 10.03 6.40
N VAL A 98 1.58 10.09 7.55
CA VAL A 98 0.34 9.35 7.86
C VAL A 98 -0.67 10.26 8.57
N GLN A 99 -1.87 9.76 8.79
CA GLN A 99 -2.79 10.32 9.76
C GLN A 99 -3.02 9.35 10.91
N VAL A 100 -2.87 9.82 12.14
CA VAL A 100 -3.16 9.04 13.35
C VAL A 100 -4.41 9.61 14.00
N GLU A 101 -5.49 8.84 14.05
CA GLU A 101 -6.81 9.30 14.51
C GLU A 101 -7.24 10.63 13.84
N GLY A 102 -7.02 10.73 12.52
CA GLY A 102 -7.32 11.92 11.72
C GLY A 102 -6.40 13.13 11.95
N LYS A 103 -5.29 12.96 12.69
CA LYS A 103 -4.25 14.01 12.83
C LYS A 103 -3.07 13.72 11.91
N PRO A 104 -2.62 14.68 11.10
CA PRO A 104 -1.45 14.50 10.25
C PRO A 104 -0.19 14.31 11.10
N VAL A 105 0.64 13.34 10.73
CA VAL A 105 1.92 13.02 11.35
C VAL A 105 2.95 12.82 10.23
N GLU A 106 4.03 13.59 10.29
CA GLU A 106 5.14 13.46 9.34
C GLU A 106 5.85 12.09 9.49
N ALA A 107 6.54 11.65 8.44
CA ALA A 107 7.42 10.49 8.49
C ALA A 107 8.48 10.69 9.60
N GLY A 108 8.76 9.62 10.36
CA GLY A 108 9.74 9.67 11.43
C GLY A 108 9.44 8.73 12.58
N THR A 109 10.22 8.86 13.65
CA THR A 109 10.09 8.07 14.87
C THR A 109 9.58 8.93 16.02
N TYR A 110 8.64 8.41 16.80
CA TYR A 110 7.99 9.12 17.91
C TYR A 110 7.92 8.22 19.13
N ALA A 111 8.00 8.80 20.34
CA ALA A 111 7.59 8.11 21.54
C ALA A 111 6.08 7.97 21.55
N LEU A 112 5.61 6.75 21.85
CA LEU A 112 4.21 6.42 22.01
C LEU A 112 3.86 6.39 23.50
N PHE A 113 2.99 7.30 23.90
CA PHE A 113 2.50 7.41 25.27
C PHE A 113 0.98 7.24 25.33
N LEU A 114 0.50 6.81 26.50
CA LEU A 114 -0.91 6.74 26.85
C LEU A 114 -1.15 7.50 28.15
N ASN A 115 -2.03 8.49 28.12
CA ASN A 115 -2.61 9.07 29.33
C ASN A 115 -3.91 8.31 29.65
N VAL A 116 -3.81 7.28 30.48
CA VAL A 116 -4.93 6.35 30.76
C VAL A 116 -5.91 7.00 31.73
N GLN A 117 -7.22 6.93 31.44
CA GLN A 117 -8.27 7.42 32.34
C GLN A 117 -8.94 6.26 33.09
N GLU A 118 -9.65 6.56 34.19
CA GLU A 118 -10.32 5.57 35.03
C GLU A 118 -11.41 4.78 34.27
N GLY A 119 -12.03 5.41 33.28
CA GLY A 119 -13.02 4.80 32.38
C GLY A 119 -12.43 4.12 31.14
N GLU A 120 -13.23 4.07 30.08
CA GLU A 120 -12.88 3.41 28.81
C GLU A 120 -12.18 4.36 27.83
N LYS A 121 -11.41 5.32 28.33
CA LYS A 121 -10.78 6.37 27.55
C LYS A 121 -9.30 6.50 27.89
N ALA A 122 -8.52 6.90 26.90
CA ALA A 122 -7.14 7.30 27.09
C ALA A 122 -6.78 8.35 26.05
N ASN A 123 -5.82 9.23 26.34
CA ASN A 123 -5.23 10.02 25.27
C ASN A 123 -4.03 9.28 24.70
N LEU A 124 -4.08 9.01 23.40
CA LEU A 124 -2.95 8.59 22.59
C LEU A 124 -2.07 9.81 22.34
N ILE A 125 -0.79 9.68 22.67
CA ILE A 125 0.18 10.76 22.51
C ILE A 125 1.37 10.27 21.71
N LEU A 126 1.72 11.01 20.66
CA LEU A 126 2.97 10.85 19.92
C LEU A 126 3.86 12.06 20.19
N ASN A 127 5.09 11.82 20.64
CA ASN A 127 6.01 12.88 21.06
C ASN A 127 7.37 12.76 20.35
N LYS A 128 7.96 13.90 19.96
CA LYS A 128 9.25 13.93 19.22
C LYS A 128 10.44 13.43 20.05
N LYS A 129 10.38 13.47 21.38
CA LYS A 129 11.44 12.92 22.26
C LYS A 129 11.26 11.42 22.43
N ASN A 130 11.92 10.64 21.57
CA ASN A 130 11.75 9.20 21.46
C ASN A 130 12.89 8.33 22.03
N THR A 131 14.02 8.94 22.43
CA THR A 131 15.21 8.21 22.91
C THR A 131 15.32 8.12 24.44
N ALA A 132 14.29 8.55 25.17
CA ALA A 132 14.38 8.66 26.63
C ALA A 132 14.11 7.31 27.32
N TRP A 133 14.60 7.19 28.56
CA TRP A 133 14.16 6.13 29.44
C TRP A 133 12.78 6.49 29.98
N GLY A 134 11.73 5.84 29.48
CA GLY A 134 10.34 6.12 29.86
C GLY A 134 9.92 7.58 29.68
N SER A 135 9.00 8.06 30.53
CA SER A 135 8.38 9.39 30.40
C SER A 135 8.93 10.44 31.39
N PHE A 136 10.06 10.17 32.05
CA PHE A 136 10.64 11.07 33.06
C PHE A 136 11.03 12.46 32.53
N PHE A 137 11.26 12.58 31.21
CA PHE A 137 11.64 13.83 30.53
C PHE A 137 10.57 14.28 29.52
N TYR A 138 9.34 13.80 29.67
CA TYR A 138 8.21 14.18 28.84
C TYR A 138 7.92 15.69 28.96
N GLU A 139 7.78 16.34 27.80
CA GLU A 139 7.38 17.75 27.67
C GLU A 139 6.27 17.85 26.63
N ALA A 140 5.09 18.32 27.03
CA ALA A 140 3.89 18.37 26.18
C ALA A 140 4.04 19.25 24.92
N LYS A 141 4.96 20.22 24.93
CA LYS A 141 5.26 21.03 23.74
C LYS A 141 5.87 20.22 22.58
N ASP A 142 6.39 19.02 22.87
CA ASP A 142 7.00 18.13 21.89
C ASP A 142 5.98 17.10 21.36
N ASP A 143 4.71 17.17 21.78
CA ASP A 143 3.62 16.33 21.26
C ASP A 143 3.25 16.75 19.83
N VAL A 144 3.21 15.78 18.92
CA VAL A 144 2.66 15.95 17.55
C VAL A 144 1.23 15.42 17.45
N VAL A 145 0.85 14.51 18.33
CA VAL A 145 -0.50 13.98 18.48
C VAL A 145 -0.83 13.94 19.96
N ASN A 146 -2.02 14.39 20.32
CA ASN A 146 -2.64 14.18 21.64
C ASN A 146 -4.16 14.10 21.41
N VAL A 147 -4.67 12.89 21.31
CA VAL A 147 -6.05 12.60 20.88
C VAL A 147 -6.68 11.57 21.78
N GLU A 148 -7.96 11.75 22.11
CA GLU A 148 -8.71 10.79 22.91
C GLU A 148 -9.08 9.57 22.06
N ILE A 149 -8.77 8.38 22.56
CA ILE A 149 -9.17 7.09 22.00
C ILE A 149 -10.03 6.32 22.99
N THR A 150 -10.91 5.48 22.46
CA THR A 150 -11.76 4.59 23.26
C THR A 150 -11.06 3.24 23.46
N THR A 151 -10.84 2.87 24.71
CA THR A 151 -10.27 1.56 25.08
C THR A 151 -11.33 0.47 24.96
N LYS A 152 -10.91 -0.78 24.76
CA LYS A 152 -11.81 -1.94 24.72
C LYS A 152 -11.49 -2.93 25.83
N THR A 153 -12.51 -3.56 26.40
CA THR A 153 -12.32 -4.74 27.24
C THR A 153 -12.02 -5.95 26.35
N ILE A 154 -10.98 -6.71 26.71
CA ILE A 154 -10.53 -7.91 25.98
C ILE A 154 -10.31 -9.09 26.95
N PRO A 155 -10.18 -10.33 26.45
CA PRO A 155 -9.68 -11.44 27.25
C PRO A 155 -8.29 -11.15 27.83
N HIS A 156 -7.98 -11.80 28.96
CA HIS A 156 -6.72 -11.59 29.67
C HIS A 156 -5.50 -11.86 28.79
N THR A 157 -4.63 -10.87 28.71
CA THR A 157 -3.36 -10.90 27.98
C THR A 157 -2.22 -10.71 28.96
N GLU A 158 -1.47 -11.80 29.23
CA GLU A 158 -0.46 -11.81 30.29
C GLU A 158 0.71 -10.87 30.00
N MET A 159 1.23 -10.86 28.78
CA MET A 159 2.34 -10.00 28.38
C MET A 159 1.82 -8.86 27.52
N LEU A 160 2.20 -7.63 27.85
CA LEU A 160 1.89 -6.46 27.02
C LEU A 160 2.31 -6.73 25.58
N THR A 161 1.37 -6.59 24.66
CA THR A 161 1.56 -6.95 23.25
C THR A 161 1.03 -5.84 22.35
N PHE A 162 1.81 -5.43 21.36
CA PHE A 162 1.31 -4.60 20.26
C PHE A 162 1.01 -5.47 19.04
N GLY A 163 0.02 -5.08 18.26
CA GLY A 163 -0.29 -5.71 16.98
C GLY A 163 -1.19 -4.85 16.12
N PHE A 164 -1.47 -5.35 14.91
CA PHE A 164 -2.31 -4.70 13.91
C PHE A 164 -3.54 -5.58 13.62
N PRO A 165 -4.58 -5.57 14.47
CA PRO A 165 -5.73 -6.46 14.33
C PRO A 165 -6.56 -6.27 13.06
N GLU A 166 -6.50 -5.08 12.44
CA GLU A 166 -7.27 -4.75 11.23
C GLU A 166 -6.37 -3.98 10.26
N VAL A 167 -6.38 -4.38 8.99
CA VAL A 167 -5.60 -3.75 7.92
C VAL A 167 -6.46 -3.67 6.67
N THR A 168 -6.50 -2.50 6.05
CA THR A 168 -7.15 -2.24 4.77
C THR A 168 -6.12 -1.87 3.72
N ALA A 169 -6.57 -1.52 2.50
CA ALA A 169 -5.66 -1.02 1.46
C ALA A 169 -4.97 0.31 1.82
N THR A 170 -5.58 1.11 2.70
CA THR A 170 -5.14 2.49 3.00
C THR A 170 -5.08 2.80 4.50
N SER A 171 -5.27 1.83 5.37
CA SER A 171 -5.20 2.04 6.83
C SER A 171 -4.85 0.77 7.59
N ALA A 172 -4.39 0.94 8.83
CA ALA A 172 -4.26 -0.12 9.81
C ALA A 172 -4.71 0.36 11.19
N THR A 173 -5.37 -0.51 11.95
CA THR A 173 -5.62 -0.30 13.37
C THR A 173 -4.46 -0.90 14.14
N ALA A 174 -3.67 -0.09 14.84
CA ALA A 174 -2.69 -0.57 15.82
C ALA A 174 -3.35 -0.71 17.19
N ALA A 175 -2.93 -1.68 18.00
CA ALA A 175 -3.47 -1.85 19.35
C ALA A 175 -2.42 -2.33 20.34
N LEU A 176 -2.38 -1.69 21.53
CA LEU A 176 -1.77 -2.27 22.73
C LEU A 176 -2.80 -3.17 23.40
N MET A 177 -2.44 -4.41 23.72
CA MET A 177 -3.25 -5.37 24.47
C MET A 177 -2.47 -5.81 25.72
N TRP A 178 -3.04 -5.60 26.90
CA TRP A 178 -2.44 -6.03 28.16
C TRP A 178 -3.48 -6.18 29.25
N GLU A 179 -3.35 -7.22 30.07
CA GLU A 179 -4.40 -7.61 31.02
C GLU A 179 -5.73 -7.73 30.24
N LYS A 180 -6.80 -7.08 30.65
CA LYS A 180 -8.12 -7.11 30.02
C LYS A 180 -8.44 -5.82 29.29
N ARG A 181 -7.44 -4.96 29.00
CA ARG A 181 -7.64 -3.72 28.24
C ARG A 181 -6.87 -3.73 26.93
N SER A 182 -7.51 -3.16 25.91
CA SER A 182 -6.94 -2.86 24.61
C SER A 182 -7.06 -1.36 24.31
N PHE A 183 -6.02 -0.79 23.69
CA PHE A 183 -5.93 0.61 23.30
C PHE A 183 -5.77 0.69 21.78
N PRO A 184 -6.85 0.47 21.01
CA PRO A 184 -6.79 0.54 19.56
C PRO A 184 -6.73 1.99 19.08
N PHE A 185 -5.98 2.24 18.02
CA PHE A 185 -5.99 3.50 17.28
C PHE A 185 -5.73 3.28 15.79
N THR A 186 -6.34 4.11 14.97
CA THR A 186 -6.34 4.04 13.51
C THR A 186 -5.19 4.88 12.95
N ILE A 187 -4.46 4.28 12.01
CA ILE A 187 -3.42 4.91 11.22
C ILE A 187 -3.84 4.84 9.76
N GLU A 188 -4.10 5.98 9.14
CA GLU A 188 -4.45 6.09 7.72
C GLU A 188 -3.22 6.50 6.93
N VAL A 189 -3.01 5.86 5.79
CA VAL A 189 -1.88 6.08 4.90
C VAL A 189 -2.42 6.64 3.57
N PRO A 190 -1.94 7.82 3.11
CA PRO A 190 -2.35 8.40 1.84
C PRO A 190 -1.67 7.67 0.66
N VAL A 191 -2.00 6.39 0.47
CA VAL A 191 -1.31 5.46 -0.44
C VAL A 191 -1.25 6.00 -1.87
N THR A 192 -2.36 6.53 -2.39
CA THR A 192 -2.40 7.12 -3.73
C THR A 192 -1.38 8.25 -3.87
N ASP A 193 -1.33 9.19 -2.91
CA ASP A 193 -0.45 10.34 -2.99
C ASP A 193 1.03 9.95 -2.90
N ILE A 194 1.34 8.98 -2.03
CA ILE A 194 2.68 8.41 -1.87
C ILE A 194 3.14 7.78 -3.19
N VAL A 195 2.32 6.91 -3.78
CA VAL A 195 2.68 6.24 -5.03
C VAL A 195 2.77 7.23 -6.19
N LEU A 196 1.88 8.23 -6.28
CA LEU A 196 1.96 9.25 -7.32
C LEU A 196 3.21 10.14 -7.18
N ARG A 197 3.60 10.49 -5.96
CA ARG A 197 4.87 11.18 -5.69
C ARG A 197 6.06 10.34 -6.15
N ASP A 198 6.08 9.05 -5.83
CA ASP A 198 7.17 8.15 -6.21
C ASP A 198 7.24 7.93 -7.74
N ILE A 199 6.08 7.87 -8.39
CA ILE A 199 5.95 7.84 -9.85
C ILE A 199 6.56 9.11 -10.47
N ARG A 200 6.19 10.29 -9.99
CA ARG A 200 6.74 11.58 -10.48
C ARG A 200 8.26 11.62 -10.33
N ASN A 201 8.78 11.25 -9.16
CA ASN A 201 10.22 11.16 -8.92
C ASN A 201 10.90 10.14 -9.85
N SER A 202 10.24 9.02 -10.14
CA SER A 202 10.79 7.98 -11.03
C SER A 202 10.88 8.45 -12.49
N MET A 203 9.98 9.34 -12.92
CA MET A 203 10.01 9.93 -14.27
C MET A 203 11.18 10.89 -14.50
N GLU A 204 11.76 11.45 -13.45
CA GLU A 204 12.95 12.30 -13.54
C GLU A 204 14.25 11.49 -13.70
N ASN A 205 14.17 10.17 -13.51
CA ASN A 205 15.31 9.25 -13.51
C ASN A 205 15.32 8.35 -14.75
N GLN A 206 16.20 7.33 -14.77
CA GLN A 206 16.33 6.40 -15.90
C GLN A 206 15.00 5.76 -16.33
N SER A 207 14.09 5.50 -15.38
CA SER A 207 12.75 4.96 -15.64
C SER A 207 11.90 5.89 -16.51
N GLY A 208 12.12 7.21 -16.46
CA GLY A 208 11.46 8.18 -17.33
C GLY A 208 11.74 8.00 -18.82
N PHE A 209 12.81 7.28 -19.18
CA PHE A 209 13.14 6.95 -20.57
C PHE A 209 12.53 5.62 -21.05
N ASN A 210 11.47 5.15 -20.38
CA ASN A 210 10.74 3.95 -20.76
C ASN A 210 9.24 4.26 -20.90
N ARG A 211 8.68 4.06 -22.10
CA ARG A 211 7.25 4.21 -22.39
C ARG A 211 6.36 3.53 -21.34
N GLN A 212 6.69 2.30 -20.96
CA GLN A 212 5.87 1.50 -20.04
C GLN A 212 5.71 2.17 -18.68
N THR A 213 6.69 2.96 -18.22
CA THR A 213 6.60 3.70 -16.96
C THR A 213 5.53 4.79 -17.02
N TRP A 214 5.43 5.50 -18.13
CA TRP A 214 4.40 6.52 -18.35
C TRP A 214 3.00 5.91 -18.51
N GLU A 215 2.89 4.74 -19.15
CA GLU A 215 1.65 3.99 -19.25
C GLU A 215 1.15 3.51 -17.88
N GLN A 216 2.06 2.96 -17.06
CA GLN A 216 1.75 2.55 -15.69
C GLN A 216 1.34 3.73 -14.82
N ALA A 217 2.01 4.88 -14.96
CA ALA A 217 1.67 6.10 -14.25
C ALA A 217 0.26 6.59 -14.58
N ALA A 218 -0.04 6.71 -15.88
CA ALA A 218 -1.35 7.14 -16.35
C ALA A 218 -2.46 6.19 -15.87
N ALA A 219 -2.24 4.88 -16.00
CA ALA A 219 -3.19 3.88 -15.52
C ALA A 219 -3.35 3.91 -13.99
N TYR A 220 -2.28 4.13 -13.23
CA TYR A 220 -2.35 4.21 -11.77
C TYR A 220 -3.15 5.43 -11.33
N ALA A 221 -2.84 6.62 -11.84
CA ALA A 221 -3.59 7.85 -11.51
C ALA A 221 -5.08 7.70 -11.83
N ALA A 222 -5.41 7.21 -13.03
CA ALA A 222 -6.80 7.02 -13.46
C ALA A 222 -7.58 6.04 -12.58
N ASN A 223 -6.94 5.00 -12.06
CA ASN A 223 -7.63 3.93 -11.34
C ASN A 223 -7.60 4.08 -9.80
N ASN A 224 -6.78 4.98 -9.25
CA ASN A 224 -6.55 5.07 -7.80
C ASN A 224 -6.91 6.45 -7.23
N GLY A 225 -7.75 7.24 -7.92
CA GLY A 225 -8.20 8.55 -7.44
C GLY A 225 -7.21 9.68 -7.64
N GLY A 226 -6.26 9.53 -8.57
CA GLY A 226 -5.38 10.61 -9.02
C GLY A 226 -6.07 11.60 -9.96
N ASP A 227 -5.35 12.66 -10.34
CA ASP A 227 -5.85 13.67 -11.26
C ASP A 227 -5.93 13.13 -12.70
N LEU A 228 -7.12 13.17 -13.30
CA LEU A 228 -7.35 12.63 -14.66
C LEU A 228 -6.65 13.46 -15.76
N ASN A 229 -6.42 14.75 -15.56
CA ASN A 229 -5.67 15.56 -16.52
C ASN A 229 -4.17 15.23 -16.46
N GLU A 230 -3.64 14.96 -15.26
CA GLU A 230 -2.27 14.46 -15.11
C GLU A 230 -2.11 13.08 -15.75
N ALA A 231 -3.06 12.16 -15.49
CA ALA A 231 -3.09 10.86 -16.14
C ALA A 231 -3.13 10.98 -17.67
N LEU A 232 -3.95 11.91 -18.19
CA LEU A 232 -4.04 12.21 -19.61
C LEU A 232 -2.71 12.75 -20.17
N GLY A 233 -2.06 13.65 -19.45
CA GLY A 233 -0.74 14.18 -19.82
C GLY A 233 0.33 13.08 -19.89
N TRP A 234 0.33 12.16 -18.93
CA TRP A 234 1.28 11.04 -18.92
C TRP A 234 1.05 10.05 -20.08
N ILE A 235 -0.20 9.72 -20.39
CA ILE A 235 -0.48 8.81 -21.51
C ILE A 235 -0.19 9.48 -22.86
N ASP A 236 -0.43 10.79 -22.98
CA ASP A 236 -0.08 11.55 -24.18
C ASP A 236 1.44 11.56 -24.42
N ALA A 237 2.24 11.69 -23.36
CA ALA A 237 3.69 11.57 -23.45
C ALA A 237 4.13 10.18 -23.94
N ALA A 238 3.48 9.11 -23.48
CA ALA A 238 3.73 7.74 -23.92
C ALA A 238 3.32 7.47 -25.38
N ILE A 239 2.39 8.25 -25.92
CA ILE A 239 1.85 8.12 -27.30
C ILE A 239 2.64 8.96 -28.32
N ALA A 240 3.23 10.09 -27.91
CA ALA A 240 3.75 11.14 -28.80
C ALA A 240 4.73 10.66 -29.90
N GLY A 241 5.41 9.53 -29.71
CA GLY A 241 6.29 8.92 -30.70
C GLY A 241 7.70 9.52 -30.73
N GLN A 242 8.20 9.99 -29.58
CA GLN A 242 9.49 10.65 -29.45
C GLN A 242 10.37 9.95 -28.42
N PHE A 243 11.63 9.67 -28.79
CA PHE A 243 12.71 9.16 -27.95
C PHE A 243 12.40 7.85 -27.20
N PHE A 244 11.65 7.94 -26.10
CA PHE A 244 11.23 6.81 -25.28
C PHE A 244 9.82 6.32 -25.59
N SER A 245 9.01 7.09 -26.35
CA SER A 245 7.58 6.85 -26.52
C SER A 245 7.22 6.26 -27.89
N GLN A 246 6.14 5.49 -27.93
CA GLN A 246 5.64 4.83 -29.13
C GLN A 246 4.13 4.64 -29.01
N LYS A 247 3.38 5.11 -30.00
CA LYS A 247 1.95 4.82 -30.08
C LYS A 247 1.73 3.31 -30.30
N THR A 248 0.94 2.70 -29.42
CA THR A 248 0.53 1.30 -29.51
C THR A 248 -0.97 1.20 -29.27
N PHE A 249 -1.59 0.08 -29.63
CA PHE A 249 -3.00 -0.09 -29.31
C PHE A 249 -3.26 -0.08 -27.79
N ALA A 250 -2.36 -0.68 -27.01
CA ALA A 250 -2.45 -0.71 -25.55
C ALA A 250 -2.50 0.69 -24.90
N ASN A 251 -1.62 1.63 -25.29
CA ASN A 251 -1.68 2.98 -24.71
C ASN A 251 -2.82 3.83 -25.24
N VAL A 252 -3.27 3.60 -26.47
CA VAL A 252 -4.52 4.17 -26.97
C VAL A 252 -5.71 3.70 -26.10
N GLN A 253 -5.76 2.43 -25.72
CA GLN A 253 -6.80 1.90 -24.81
C GLN A 253 -6.75 2.57 -23.43
N ILE A 254 -5.55 2.78 -22.87
CA ILE A 254 -5.40 3.50 -21.58
C ILE A 254 -5.96 4.92 -21.71
N LYS A 255 -5.60 5.65 -22.77
CA LYS A 255 -6.12 7.00 -23.03
C LYS A 255 -7.63 7.01 -23.18
N ALA A 256 -8.20 6.06 -23.93
CA ALA A 256 -9.65 5.91 -24.06
C ALA A 256 -10.32 5.64 -22.71
N GLY A 257 -9.71 4.82 -21.84
CA GLY A 257 -10.17 4.61 -20.46
C GLY A 257 -10.23 5.90 -19.65
N ILE A 258 -9.17 6.72 -19.70
CA ILE A 258 -9.10 8.02 -19.03
C ILE A 258 -10.18 8.96 -19.57
N LEU A 259 -10.32 9.06 -20.90
CA LEU A 259 -11.36 9.87 -21.54
C LEU A 259 -12.77 9.46 -21.10
N ASN A 260 -13.05 8.16 -20.98
CA ASN A 260 -14.33 7.66 -20.46
C ASN A 260 -14.58 8.13 -19.01
N GLN A 261 -13.57 8.05 -18.13
CA GLN A 261 -13.69 8.54 -16.75
C GLN A 261 -13.91 10.06 -16.69
N MET A 262 -13.39 10.81 -17.67
CA MET A 262 -13.66 12.25 -17.84
C MET A 262 -15.03 12.56 -18.48
N GLY A 263 -15.87 11.55 -18.76
CA GLY A 263 -17.17 11.72 -19.42
C GLY A 263 -17.10 11.95 -20.93
N ARG A 264 -15.94 11.71 -21.56
CA ARG A 264 -15.68 11.94 -23.01
C ARG A 264 -15.81 10.65 -23.82
N GLN A 265 -16.94 9.95 -23.66
CA GLN A 265 -17.12 8.60 -24.22
C GLN A 265 -17.02 8.53 -25.75
N GLN A 266 -17.62 9.48 -26.46
CA GLN A 266 -17.59 9.46 -27.94
C GLN A 266 -16.18 9.68 -28.48
N GLU A 267 -15.39 10.52 -27.82
CA GLU A 267 -13.98 10.71 -28.16
C GLU A 267 -13.16 9.46 -27.87
N ALA A 268 -13.43 8.77 -26.75
CA ALA A 268 -12.77 7.52 -26.42
C ALA A 268 -13.03 6.43 -27.48
N LEU A 269 -14.26 6.32 -27.98
CA LEU A 269 -14.62 5.36 -29.03
C LEU A 269 -13.92 5.68 -30.35
N ALA A 270 -14.06 6.92 -30.84
CA ALA A 270 -13.42 7.35 -32.08
C ALA A 270 -11.90 7.17 -32.03
N LEU A 271 -11.27 7.51 -30.90
CA LEU A 271 -9.84 7.34 -30.68
C LEU A 271 -9.42 5.87 -30.85
N VAL A 272 -10.18 4.91 -30.32
CA VAL A 272 -9.85 3.49 -30.48
C VAL A 272 -10.09 3.03 -31.90
N GLU A 273 -11.23 3.38 -32.48
CA GLU A 273 -11.63 2.99 -33.84
C GLU A 273 -10.57 3.39 -34.88
N GLU A 274 -10.10 4.64 -34.83
CA GLU A 274 -9.06 5.18 -35.72
C GLU A 274 -7.69 4.49 -35.55
N ASN A 275 -7.46 3.78 -34.44
CA ASN A 275 -6.17 3.18 -34.11
C ASN A 275 -6.23 1.65 -33.99
N MET A 276 -7.34 1.01 -34.36
CA MET A 276 -7.48 -0.46 -34.36
C MET A 276 -6.42 -1.16 -35.22
N ASP A 277 -5.85 -0.47 -36.20
CA ASP A 277 -4.79 -1.04 -37.01
C ASP A 277 -3.50 -1.35 -36.26
N LEU A 278 -3.30 -0.74 -35.10
CA LEU A 278 -2.16 -1.00 -34.22
C LEU A 278 -2.33 -2.26 -33.38
N GLY A 279 -3.57 -2.78 -33.25
CA GLY A 279 -3.89 -3.86 -32.34
C GLY A 279 -3.55 -5.24 -32.88
N THR A 280 -3.08 -6.11 -32.00
CA THR A 280 -3.00 -7.55 -32.25
C THR A 280 -4.39 -8.17 -32.29
N ILE A 281 -4.50 -9.37 -32.86
CA ILE A 281 -5.75 -10.16 -32.88
C ILE A 281 -6.38 -10.25 -31.48
N LEU A 282 -5.56 -10.46 -30.45
CA LEU A 282 -6.04 -10.64 -29.08
C LEU A 282 -6.46 -9.33 -28.43
N GLU A 283 -5.74 -8.23 -28.67
CA GLU A 283 -6.11 -6.92 -28.15
C GLU A 283 -7.43 -6.43 -28.74
N ILE A 284 -7.61 -6.56 -30.06
CA ILE A 284 -8.87 -6.21 -30.73
C ILE A 284 -10.01 -7.09 -30.24
N HIS A 285 -9.77 -8.40 -30.09
CA HIS A 285 -10.75 -9.31 -29.50
C HIS A 285 -11.15 -8.88 -28.07
N GLN A 286 -10.17 -8.50 -27.24
CA GLN A 286 -10.44 -8.08 -25.87
C GLN A 286 -11.19 -6.74 -25.81
N TYR A 287 -10.90 -5.81 -26.70
CA TYR A 287 -11.66 -4.56 -26.83
C TYR A 287 -13.13 -4.83 -27.20
N GLY A 288 -13.39 -5.71 -28.18
CA GLY A 288 -14.75 -6.12 -28.51
C GLY A 288 -15.50 -6.72 -27.32
N ARG A 289 -14.82 -7.52 -26.47
CA ARG A 289 -15.40 -8.04 -25.23
C ARG A 289 -15.71 -6.95 -24.21
N GLN A 290 -14.85 -5.96 -24.07
CA GLN A 290 -15.10 -4.82 -23.19
C GLN A 290 -16.36 -4.06 -23.61
N LEU A 291 -16.53 -3.81 -24.91
CA LEU A 291 -17.73 -3.17 -25.46
C LEU A 291 -19.00 -3.96 -25.16
N ILE A 292 -18.98 -5.29 -25.30
CA ILE A 292 -20.12 -6.15 -24.88
C ILE A 292 -20.44 -5.93 -23.40
N ALA A 293 -19.43 -5.95 -22.52
CA ALA A 293 -19.62 -5.85 -21.07
C ALA A 293 -20.27 -4.53 -20.65
N ILE A 294 -20.06 -3.45 -21.40
CA ILE A 294 -20.70 -2.14 -21.18
C ILE A 294 -21.95 -1.92 -22.04
N GLY A 295 -22.48 -2.97 -22.68
CA GLY A 295 -23.74 -2.93 -23.43
C GLY A 295 -23.65 -2.38 -24.86
N MET A 296 -22.45 -2.07 -25.35
CA MET A 296 -22.20 -1.52 -26.69
C MET A 296 -22.07 -2.63 -27.73
N LYS A 297 -23.17 -3.38 -27.91
CA LYS A 297 -23.21 -4.62 -28.69
C LYS A 297 -22.98 -4.41 -30.19
N ASP A 298 -23.46 -3.29 -30.73
CA ASP A 298 -23.28 -2.97 -32.15
C ASP A 298 -21.82 -2.63 -32.45
N GLN A 299 -21.21 -1.75 -31.65
CA GLN A 299 -19.79 -1.42 -31.75
C GLN A 299 -18.91 -2.65 -31.53
N ALA A 300 -19.26 -3.51 -30.56
CA ALA A 300 -18.54 -4.77 -30.36
C ALA A 300 -18.56 -5.66 -31.62
N MET A 301 -19.71 -5.75 -32.29
CA MET A 301 -19.84 -6.51 -33.54
C MET A 301 -18.95 -5.92 -34.65
N GLU A 302 -18.90 -4.60 -34.78
CA GLU A 302 -18.02 -3.92 -35.74
C GLU A 302 -16.54 -4.20 -35.45
N VAL A 303 -16.12 -4.17 -34.18
CA VAL A 303 -14.75 -4.52 -33.76
C VAL A 303 -14.41 -5.98 -34.09
N PHE A 304 -15.32 -6.92 -33.86
CA PHE A 304 -15.09 -8.32 -34.22
C PHE A 304 -15.05 -8.53 -35.73
N GLN A 305 -15.86 -7.79 -36.48
CA GLN A 305 -15.82 -7.82 -37.95
C GLN A 305 -14.49 -7.26 -38.47
N PHE A 306 -14.03 -6.13 -37.95
CA PHE A 306 -12.71 -5.58 -38.26
C PHE A 306 -11.59 -6.61 -38.00
N ASN A 307 -11.64 -7.30 -36.85
CA ASN A 307 -10.66 -8.33 -36.52
C ASN A 307 -10.71 -9.49 -37.53
N ALA A 308 -11.90 -9.89 -37.98
CA ALA A 308 -12.10 -10.95 -38.96
C ALA A 308 -11.67 -10.58 -40.38
N ASP A 309 -11.85 -9.31 -40.77
CA ASP A 309 -11.44 -8.83 -42.09
C ASP A 309 -9.91 -8.74 -42.19
N LYS A 310 -9.26 -8.30 -41.11
CA LYS A 310 -7.80 -8.16 -41.05
C LYS A 310 -7.07 -9.49 -40.88
N ASN A 311 -7.68 -10.44 -40.17
CA ASN A 311 -7.02 -11.67 -39.76
C ASN A 311 -7.73 -12.90 -40.31
N LYS A 312 -6.95 -13.81 -40.89
CA LYS A 312 -7.43 -15.06 -41.50
C LYS A 312 -8.21 -15.93 -40.48
N ASP A 313 -8.88 -16.97 -41.00
CA ASP A 313 -9.71 -18.02 -40.35
C ASP A 313 -9.02 -18.70 -39.14
N THR A 314 -8.81 -17.91 -38.08
CA THR A 314 -8.10 -18.29 -36.85
C THR A 314 -9.09 -18.37 -35.71
N TRP A 315 -8.74 -19.16 -34.70
CA TRP A 315 -9.63 -19.35 -33.54
C TRP A 315 -10.09 -18.01 -32.91
N PRO A 316 -9.21 -17.09 -32.48
CA PRO A 316 -9.67 -15.86 -31.81
C PRO A 316 -10.65 -15.00 -32.63
N VAL A 317 -10.51 -15.02 -33.96
CA VAL A 317 -11.41 -14.35 -34.90
C VAL A 317 -12.81 -14.98 -34.85
N HIS A 318 -12.90 -16.30 -35.05
CA HIS A 318 -14.19 -16.98 -34.97
C HIS A 318 -14.81 -16.87 -33.59
N TYR A 319 -14.00 -16.89 -32.53
CA TYR A 319 -14.55 -16.68 -31.20
C TYR A 319 -15.19 -15.32 -31.05
N GLY A 320 -14.50 -14.28 -31.53
CA GLY A 320 -14.96 -12.91 -31.44
C GLY A 320 -16.26 -12.72 -32.18
N MET A 321 -16.32 -13.19 -33.43
CA MET A 321 -17.54 -13.19 -34.23
C MET A 321 -18.70 -13.89 -33.53
N ALA A 322 -18.46 -15.07 -32.94
CA ALA A 322 -19.49 -15.77 -32.17
C ALA A 322 -19.98 -14.97 -30.96
N ARG A 323 -19.08 -14.29 -30.24
CA ARG A 323 -19.43 -13.43 -29.09
C ARG A 323 -20.28 -12.24 -29.51
N GLY A 324 -19.90 -11.53 -30.57
CA GLY A 324 -20.66 -10.41 -31.11
C GLY A 324 -22.06 -10.82 -31.59
N LEU A 325 -22.14 -11.89 -32.38
CA LEU A 325 -23.41 -12.44 -32.87
C LEU A 325 -24.32 -12.91 -31.73
N SER A 326 -23.75 -13.62 -30.74
CA SER A 326 -24.47 -14.05 -29.55
C SER A 326 -25.03 -12.87 -28.76
N ALA A 327 -24.22 -11.82 -28.52
CA ALA A 327 -24.67 -10.64 -27.79
C ALA A 327 -25.87 -9.95 -28.46
N LYS A 328 -25.96 -10.05 -29.79
CA LYS A 328 -27.07 -9.54 -30.63
C LYS A 328 -28.23 -10.52 -30.79
N GLY A 329 -28.18 -11.70 -30.17
CA GLY A 329 -29.21 -12.73 -30.22
C GLY A 329 -29.18 -13.62 -31.47
N ASP A 330 -28.17 -13.50 -32.33
CA ASP A 330 -28.00 -14.34 -33.52
C ASP A 330 -27.25 -15.64 -33.18
N TYR A 331 -27.88 -16.46 -32.34
CA TYR A 331 -27.30 -17.71 -31.85
C TYR A 331 -27.03 -18.71 -32.98
N LYS A 332 -27.82 -18.67 -34.06
CA LYS A 332 -27.65 -19.54 -35.22
C LYS A 332 -26.33 -19.27 -35.93
N ASN A 333 -25.98 -18.00 -36.18
CA ASN A 333 -24.71 -17.69 -36.82
C ASN A 333 -23.54 -17.74 -35.83
N ALA A 334 -23.77 -17.38 -34.56
CA ALA A 334 -22.77 -17.56 -33.51
C ALA A 334 -22.30 -19.03 -33.40
N LEU A 335 -23.23 -20.00 -33.50
CA LEU A 335 -22.93 -21.42 -33.47
C LEU A 335 -21.97 -21.84 -34.60
N LYS A 336 -22.22 -21.40 -35.84
CA LYS A 336 -21.35 -21.69 -36.99
C LYS A 336 -19.92 -21.19 -36.76
N HIS A 337 -19.78 -20.03 -36.14
CA HIS A 337 -18.47 -19.49 -35.78
C HIS A 337 -17.81 -20.30 -34.66
N LEU A 338 -18.56 -20.71 -33.62
CA LEU A 338 -18.02 -21.60 -32.56
C LEU A 338 -17.58 -22.98 -33.08
N GLU A 339 -18.24 -23.52 -34.11
CA GLU A 339 -17.83 -24.79 -34.73
C GLU A 339 -16.46 -24.66 -35.41
N LYS A 340 -16.24 -23.60 -36.21
CA LYS A 340 -14.93 -23.33 -36.83
C LYS A 340 -13.83 -23.10 -35.81
N ALA A 341 -14.18 -22.33 -34.80
CA ALA A 341 -13.39 -22.06 -33.62
C ALA A 341 -12.90 -23.32 -32.89
N LEU A 342 -13.79 -24.29 -32.68
CA LEU A 342 -13.48 -25.54 -32.00
C LEU A 342 -12.42 -26.34 -32.74
N VAL A 343 -12.49 -26.36 -34.08
CA VAL A 343 -11.50 -27.04 -34.95
C VAL A 343 -10.11 -26.42 -34.79
N ASN A 344 -10.02 -25.10 -34.70
CA ASN A 344 -8.76 -24.35 -34.70
C ASN A 344 -8.25 -23.96 -33.29
N ALA A 345 -8.88 -24.47 -32.22
CA ALA A 345 -8.52 -24.11 -30.86
C ALA A 345 -7.14 -24.70 -30.42
N PRO A 346 -6.28 -23.91 -29.75
CA PRO A 346 -4.86 -24.22 -29.59
C PRO A 346 -4.55 -25.28 -28.52
N ASN A 347 -5.50 -25.58 -27.63
CA ASN A 347 -5.34 -26.55 -26.55
C ASN A 347 -6.69 -27.06 -26.05
N GLU A 348 -6.67 -28.16 -25.29
CA GLU A 348 -7.87 -28.81 -24.75
C GLU A 348 -8.70 -27.89 -23.84
N ALA A 349 -8.04 -27.05 -23.04
CA ALA A 349 -8.74 -26.08 -22.19
C ALA A 349 -9.52 -25.03 -23.02
N SER A 350 -9.03 -24.67 -24.20
CA SER A 350 -9.72 -23.77 -25.13
C SER A 350 -10.87 -24.50 -25.80
N LYS A 351 -10.64 -25.73 -26.30
CA LYS A 351 -11.70 -26.57 -26.90
C LYS A 351 -12.86 -26.81 -25.93
N GLY A 352 -12.56 -27.13 -24.67
CA GLY A 352 -13.59 -27.31 -23.63
C GLY A 352 -14.44 -26.07 -23.41
N ARG A 353 -13.83 -24.87 -23.42
CA ARG A 353 -14.57 -23.60 -23.35
C ARG A 353 -15.45 -23.36 -24.57
N VAL A 354 -14.97 -23.67 -25.77
CA VAL A 354 -15.77 -23.55 -27.01
C VAL A 354 -16.96 -24.50 -26.98
N ALA A 355 -16.73 -25.76 -26.62
CA ALA A 355 -17.77 -26.79 -26.52
C ALA A 355 -18.88 -26.39 -25.52
N ALA A 356 -18.49 -25.90 -24.33
CA ALA A 356 -19.45 -25.41 -23.35
C ALA A 356 -20.31 -24.25 -23.90
N ASN A 357 -19.69 -23.33 -24.67
CA ASN A 357 -20.43 -22.23 -25.29
C ASN A 357 -21.32 -22.67 -26.45
N ILE A 358 -20.96 -23.73 -27.17
CA ILE A 358 -21.83 -24.35 -28.18
C ILE A 358 -23.10 -24.88 -27.50
N ASP A 359 -22.97 -25.55 -26.37
CA ASP A 359 -24.11 -26.10 -25.64
C ASP A 359 -25.03 -24.99 -25.10
N LYS A 360 -24.45 -23.89 -24.58
CA LYS A 360 -25.21 -22.68 -24.24
C LYS A 360 -26.04 -22.14 -25.41
N LEU A 361 -25.42 -21.94 -26.57
CA LEU A 361 -26.13 -21.43 -27.75
C LEU A 361 -27.24 -22.37 -28.22
N LYS A 362 -27.04 -23.70 -28.14
CA LYS A 362 -28.08 -24.69 -28.46
C LYS A 362 -29.28 -24.60 -27.51
N ASN A 363 -29.06 -24.17 -26.28
CA ASN A 363 -30.11 -23.93 -25.28
C ASN A 363 -30.71 -22.51 -25.37
N GLY A 364 -30.28 -21.69 -26.32
CA GLY A 364 -30.75 -20.31 -26.46
C GLY A 364 -30.16 -19.33 -25.43
N GLU A 365 -29.01 -19.68 -24.85
CA GLU A 365 -28.31 -18.86 -23.86
C GLU A 365 -27.16 -18.07 -24.49
N ASP A 366 -26.97 -16.82 -24.05
CA ASP A 366 -25.85 -15.99 -24.47
C ASP A 366 -24.51 -16.51 -23.89
N ILE A 367 -23.42 -16.35 -24.67
CA ILE A 367 -22.08 -16.85 -24.29
C ILE A 367 -21.18 -15.79 -23.64
N ASN A 368 -21.67 -14.57 -23.43
CA ASN A 368 -20.88 -13.47 -22.89
C ASN A 368 -20.98 -13.31 -21.37
#